data_AF-K7CNP4-F1
#
_entry.id   AF-K7CNP4-F1
#
_cell.length_a   1.000
_cell.length_b   1.000
_cell.length_c   1.000
_cell.angle_alpha   90.00
_cell.angle_beta   90.00
_cell.angle_gamma   90.00
#
_symmetry.space_group_name_H-M   'P 1'
#
loop_
_entity.id
_entity.type
_entity.pdbx_description
1 polymer ?
#
loop_
_entity_poly.entity_id
_entity_poly.type
_entity_poly.pdbx_seq_one_letter_code
_entity_poly.pdbx_strand_id
1 'polypeptide(L)'
;MEPVGCCGECRGSSVDPRSTFVLSNLAEVVERVLTFLPAKALLRVACVCRLWRECVRRVLRTHRSVTWISAGLAEAGHLERHCLVRVVAEELENVRILPHTVLYMADSETFISLEECRGHKRARKRTSMETALALEKLFPKQCQVLGIVTPGIVVTPMGSGSNRPQEIEIGESGFALLFPQIEGIKIQPFHFIKDPKNLTLERHQLTEVGLLDNPELRVVLVFGYNCCKVGASNYLQQVVSTFSDMNIILAGGQVDNLSSLTSEKYVLCASDFVCE
;
A
#
# COMPACT_ATOMS: atom_id res chain seq x y z
N MET A 1 65.79 4.64 -30.00
CA MET A 1 66.80 4.32 -28.99
C MET A 1 66.50 5.22 -27.80
N GLU A 2 65.80 4.71 -26.79
CA GLU A 2 65.83 5.32 -25.45
C GLU A 2 67.20 5.04 -24.79
N PRO A 3 67.61 5.77 -23.73
CA PRO A 3 67.06 5.69 -22.35
C PRO A 3 66.58 7.07 -21.82
N VAL A 4 65.49 7.21 -21.05
CA VAL A 4 65.17 6.85 -19.64
C VAL A 4 65.66 7.85 -18.56
N GLY A 5 64.69 8.51 -17.91
CA GLY A 5 64.64 8.87 -16.47
C GLY A 5 65.16 10.26 -16.07
N CYS A 6 64.59 11.01 -15.12
CA CYS A 6 63.40 10.87 -14.28
C CYS A 6 63.18 12.19 -13.49
N CYS A 7 61.91 12.57 -13.28
CA CYS A 7 61.29 13.31 -12.14
C CYS A 7 61.74 14.72 -11.68
N GLY A 8 60.72 15.56 -11.37
CA GLY A 8 60.88 16.66 -10.41
C GLY A 8 59.82 17.78 -10.36
N GLU A 9 58.53 17.43 -10.24
CA GLU A 9 57.47 18.16 -9.50
C GLU A 9 57.13 19.64 -9.81
N CYS A 10 56.13 19.84 -10.70
CA CYS A 10 55.18 20.94 -10.57
C CYS A 10 54.11 20.58 -9.53
N ARG A 11 54.12 21.21 -8.36
CA ARG A 11 53.03 21.14 -7.37
C ARG A 11 51.76 21.78 -7.95
N GLY A 12 50.94 20.97 -8.60
CA GLY A 12 49.53 21.26 -8.83
C GLY A 12 48.79 21.25 -7.49
N SER A 13 47.96 22.27 -7.26
CA SER A 13 47.05 22.36 -6.13
C SER A 13 46.13 21.14 -6.09
N SER A 14 46.35 20.22 -5.14
CA SER A 14 45.38 19.17 -4.85
C SER A 14 44.16 19.82 -4.22
N VAL A 15 43.08 19.93 -4.99
CA VAL A 15 41.75 20.19 -4.44
C VAL A 15 41.38 18.96 -3.61
N ASP A 16 41.32 19.14 -2.31
CA ASP A 16 40.89 18.12 -1.35
C ASP A 16 39.41 17.74 -1.65
N PRO A 17 39.08 16.45 -1.87
CA PRO A 17 37.71 16.03 -2.16
C PRO A 17 36.78 16.13 -0.94
N ARG A 18 37.27 16.57 0.22
CA ARG A 18 36.47 16.85 1.43
C ARG A 18 36.13 18.33 1.58
N SER A 19 35.75 19.01 0.51
CA SER A 19 35.06 20.30 0.65
C SER A 19 33.83 20.09 1.53
N THR A 20 33.92 20.60 2.74
CA THR A 20 32.91 20.50 3.77
C THR A 20 31.70 21.24 3.23
N PHE A 21 30.56 20.56 3.07
CA PHE A 21 29.31 21.20 2.66
C PHE A 21 28.86 22.15 3.79
N VAL A 22 29.45 23.35 3.84
CA VAL A 22 28.97 24.44 4.68
C VAL A 22 27.66 24.88 4.04
N LEU A 23 26.55 24.44 4.63
CA LEU A 23 25.22 24.84 4.21
C LEU A 23 25.12 26.37 4.26
N SER A 24 25.15 27.01 3.08
CA SER A 24 25.25 28.46 2.93
C SER A 24 23.90 29.17 3.09
N ASN A 25 22.80 28.43 3.13
CA ASN A 25 21.44 28.97 3.20
C ASN A 25 20.62 28.30 4.32
N LEU A 26 19.94 29.11 5.13
CA LEU A 26 19.03 28.64 6.20
C LEU A 26 17.97 27.67 5.66
N ALA A 27 17.47 27.92 4.44
CA ALA A 27 16.47 27.04 3.82
C ALA A 27 16.99 25.62 3.59
N GLU A 28 18.26 25.48 3.18
CA GLU A 28 18.91 24.18 2.95
C GLU A 28 19.18 23.46 4.26
N VAL A 29 19.58 24.20 5.31
CA VAL A 29 19.75 23.64 6.66
C VAL A 29 18.42 23.10 7.18
N VAL A 30 17.36 23.90 7.10
CA VAL A 30 16.02 23.50 7.52
C VAL A 30 15.56 22.28 6.72
N GLU A 31 15.68 22.31 5.39
CA GLU A 31 15.28 21.19 4.54
C GLU A 31 16.03 19.89 4.90
N ARG A 32 17.36 19.95 5.08
CA ARG A 32 18.18 18.82 5.53
C ARG A 32 17.73 18.27 6.88
N VAL A 33 17.47 19.12 7.88
CA VAL A 33 16.98 18.68 9.20
C VAL A 33 15.61 18.02 9.07
N LEU A 34 14.72 18.56 8.23
CA LEU A 34 13.39 18.02 8.02
C LEU A 34 13.40 16.64 7.34
N THR A 35 14.39 16.30 6.51
CA THR A 35 14.47 14.96 5.88
C THR A 35 14.55 13.79 6.88
N PHE A 36 14.94 14.06 8.13
CA PHE A 36 15.01 13.06 9.19
C PHE A 36 13.68 12.83 9.91
N LEU A 37 12.68 13.68 9.67
CA LEU A 37 11.39 13.62 10.38
C LEU A 37 10.38 12.72 9.66
N PRO A 38 9.54 11.98 10.42
CA PRO A 38 8.37 11.30 9.88
C PRO A 38 7.34 12.27 9.26
N ALA A 39 6.51 11.75 8.36
CA ALA A 39 5.51 12.55 7.63
C ALA A 39 4.54 13.29 8.58
N LYS A 40 4.10 12.62 9.65
CA LYS A 40 3.19 13.23 10.63
C LYS A 40 3.84 14.39 11.39
N ALA A 41 5.11 14.27 11.75
CA ALA A 41 5.88 15.35 12.36
C ALA A 41 6.08 16.51 11.38
N LEU A 42 6.39 16.22 10.11
CA LEU A 42 6.52 17.22 9.05
C LEU A 42 5.24 18.04 8.87
N LEU A 43 4.06 17.40 8.90
CA LEU A 43 2.78 18.10 8.81
C LEU A 43 2.53 19.06 9.98
N ARG A 44 2.92 18.69 11.21
CA ARG A 44 2.84 19.58 12.38
C ARG A 44 3.79 20.77 12.22
N VAL A 45 5.00 20.51 11.76
CA VAL A 45 6.07 21.47 11.58
C VAL A 45 5.79 22.47 10.44
N ALA A 46 5.03 22.07 9.42
CA ALA A 46 4.58 22.96 8.33
C ALA A 46 3.72 24.16 8.81
N CYS A 47 3.23 24.11 10.05
CA CYS A 47 2.45 25.19 10.67
C CYS A 47 3.32 26.30 11.28
N VAL A 48 4.63 26.11 11.46
CA VAL A 48 5.51 27.07 12.15
C VAL A 48 5.63 28.40 11.40
N CYS A 49 6.07 28.37 10.14
CA CYS A 49 6.14 29.56 9.29
C CYS A 49 6.13 29.20 7.80
N ARG A 50 6.09 30.21 6.91
CA ARG A 50 6.05 30.01 5.44
C ARG A 50 7.27 29.25 4.93
N LEU A 51 8.47 29.57 5.40
CA LEU A 51 9.70 28.89 4.98
C LEU A 51 9.65 27.38 5.27
N TRP A 52 9.30 27.03 6.51
CA TRP A 52 9.20 25.63 6.92
C TRP A 52 8.11 24.89 6.16
N ARG A 53 6.97 25.54 5.90
CA ARG A 53 5.91 24.98 5.05
C ARG A 53 6.40 24.64 3.64
N GLU A 54 7.16 25.53 3.00
CA GLU A 54 7.71 25.25 1.67
C GLU A 54 8.80 24.17 1.69
N CYS A 55 9.66 24.14 2.72
CA CYS A 55 10.64 23.06 2.89
C CYS A 55 9.95 21.71 3.11
N VAL A 56 8.93 21.63 3.98
CA VAL A 56 8.14 20.40 4.21
C VAL A 56 7.53 19.89 2.90
N ARG A 57 6.91 20.76 2.10
CA ARG A 57 6.34 20.35 0.80
C ARG A 57 7.39 19.76 -0.14
N ARG A 58 8.62 20.30 -0.15
CA ARG A 58 9.72 19.77 -0.96
C ARG A 58 10.23 18.42 -0.44
N VAL A 59 10.40 18.28 0.88
CA VAL A 59 10.79 17.00 1.50
C VAL A 59 9.77 15.91 1.19
N LEU A 60 8.47 16.16 1.43
CA LEU A 60 7.42 15.17 1.16
C LEU A 60 7.34 14.77 -0.32
N ARG A 61 7.60 15.68 -1.26
CA ARG A 61 7.65 15.37 -2.71
C ARG A 61 8.87 14.56 -3.13
N THR A 62 9.94 14.61 -2.32
CA THR A 62 11.15 13.83 -2.55
C THR A 62 10.96 12.37 -2.12
N HIS A 63 10.07 12.12 -1.15
CA HIS A 63 9.79 10.79 -0.63
C HIS A 63 8.84 10.04 -1.58
N ARG A 64 9.40 9.40 -2.62
CA ARG A 64 8.64 8.71 -3.69
C ARG A 64 8.62 7.18 -3.58
N SER A 65 9.24 6.61 -2.55
CA SER A 65 9.32 5.16 -2.39
C SER A 65 8.06 4.60 -1.74
N VAL A 66 7.53 3.52 -2.31
CA VAL A 66 6.52 2.68 -1.64
C VAL A 66 7.11 2.14 -0.34
N THR A 67 6.31 2.14 0.73
CA THR A 67 6.68 1.56 2.04
C THR A 67 5.63 0.54 2.45
N TRP A 68 5.96 -0.39 3.33
CA TRP A 68 5.00 -1.35 3.87
C TRP A 68 5.06 -1.40 5.39
N ILE A 69 3.93 -1.78 5.99
CA ILE A 69 3.79 -2.10 7.41
C ILE A 69 3.39 -3.57 7.51
N SER A 70 4.04 -4.33 8.39
CA SER A 70 3.76 -5.75 8.61
C SER A 70 3.37 -6.01 10.06
N ALA A 71 2.26 -6.71 10.28
CA ALA A 71 1.84 -7.22 11.58
C ALA A 71 1.90 -8.76 11.57
N GLY A 72 2.46 -9.34 12.62
CA GLY A 72 2.61 -10.79 12.80
C GLY A 72 2.81 -11.16 14.27
N LEU A 73 3.04 -12.46 14.52
CA LEU A 73 2.92 -13.22 15.77
C LEU A 73 3.56 -12.67 17.08
N ALA A 74 4.22 -11.50 17.07
CA ALA A 74 5.07 -11.05 18.16
C ALA A 74 4.33 -10.53 19.40
N GLU A 75 3.02 -10.23 19.36
CA GLU A 75 2.29 -9.77 20.55
C GLU A 75 0.85 -10.28 20.60
N ALA A 76 0.68 -11.59 20.81
CA ALA A 76 -0.58 -12.17 21.29
C ALA A 76 -0.78 -11.81 22.78
N GLY A 77 -1.02 -10.53 23.06
CA GLY A 77 -1.63 -10.08 24.31
C GLY A 77 -3.12 -9.85 24.06
N HIS A 78 -3.99 -10.25 25.00
CA HIS A 78 -5.43 -10.00 24.98
C HIS A 78 -5.75 -8.49 24.88
N LEU A 79 -5.73 -7.95 23.67
CA LEU A 79 -6.02 -6.54 23.39
C LEU A 79 -7.24 -6.47 22.49
N GLU A 80 -8.16 -5.58 22.83
CA GLU A 80 -9.49 -5.44 22.20
C GLU A 80 -9.46 -5.08 20.70
N ARG A 81 -8.27 -4.86 20.11
CA ARG A 81 -8.10 -4.42 18.72
C ARG A 81 -7.17 -5.35 17.96
N HIS A 82 -7.55 -5.64 16.72
CA HIS A 82 -6.77 -6.44 15.79
C HIS A 82 -5.30 -5.99 15.68
N CYS A 83 -4.38 -6.96 15.57
CA CYS A 83 -2.94 -6.71 15.48
C CYS A 83 -2.57 -5.66 14.41
N LEU A 84 -3.15 -5.72 13.20
CA LEU A 84 -2.83 -4.80 12.11
C LEU A 84 -3.25 -3.36 12.44
N VAL A 85 -4.40 -3.17 13.11
CA VAL A 85 -4.86 -1.82 13.53
C VAL A 85 -3.86 -1.20 14.49
N ARG A 86 -3.36 -1.99 15.44
CA ARG A 86 -2.37 -1.56 16.43
C ARG A 86 -1.05 -1.20 15.77
N VAL A 87 -0.48 -2.14 15.01
CA VAL A 87 0.83 -1.94 14.37
C VAL A 87 0.77 -0.78 13.37
N VAL A 88 -0.29 -0.66 12.57
CA VAL A 88 -0.43 0.49 11.65
C VAL A 88 -0.51 1.81 12.41
N ALA A 89 -1.26 1.87 13.52
CA ALA A 89 -1.36 3.09 14.30
C ALA A 89 -0.02 3.53 14.90
N GLU A 90 0.79 2.58 15.35
CA GLU A 90 2.13 2.83 15.89
C GLU A 90 3.13 3.22 14.79
N GLU A 91 3.20 2.43 13.71
CA GLU A 91 4.19 2.62 12.65
C GLU A 91 3.92 3.89 11.82
N LEU A 92 2.67 4.32 11.68
CA LEU A 92 2.34 5.58 11.00
C LEU A 92 2.94 6.83 11.70
N GLU A 93 3.33 6.74 12.98
CA GLU A 93 4.10 7.81 13.63
C GLU A 93 5.53 7.92 13.08
N ASN A 94 6.09 6.83 12.56
CA ASN A 94 7.49 6.70 12.13
C ASN A 94 7.66 6.74 10.60
N VAL A 95 6.60 6.49 9.84
CA VAL A 95 6.63 6.49 8.38
C VAL A 95 6.96 7.90 7.84
N ARG A 96 7.90 7.95 6.88
CA ARG A 96 8.37 9.20 6.25
C ARG A 96 7.55 9.64 5.05
N ILE A 97 6.72 8.76 4.49
CA ILE A 97 5.86 9.06 3.34
C ILE A 97 4.47 9.48 3.80
N LEU A 98 3.81 10.32 3.00
CA LEU A 98 2.39 10.60 3.15
C LEU A 98 1.62 9.70 2.18
N PRO A 99 0.91 8.66 2.66
CA PRO A 99 0.18 7.76 1.76
C PRO A 99 -0.95 8.50 1.05
N HIS A 100 -1.05 8.27 -0.25
CA HIS A 100 -2.16 8.68 -1.12
C HIS A 100 -3.06 7.49 -1.46
N THR A 101 -2.46 6.30 -1.61
CA THR A 101 -3.18 5.04 -1.78
C THR A 101 -2.64 4.00 -0.79
N VAL A 102 -3.52 3.19 -0.21
CA VAL A 102 -3.19 2.10 0.70
C VAL A 102 -3.86 0.83 0.21
N LEU A 103 -3.08 -0.24 0.10
CA LEU A 103 -3.58 -1.59 -0.09
C LEU A 103 -3.21 -2.40 1.15
N TYR A 104 -4.20 -2.83 1.93
CA TYR A 104 -3.96 -3.71 3.06
C TYR A 104 -4.57 -5.10 2.84
N MET A 105 -3.89 -6.11 3.34
CA MET A 105 -4.40 -7.47 3.47
C MET A 105 -4.35 -7.86 4.94
N ALA A 106 -5.46 -8.39 5.44
CA ALA A 106 -5.58 -8.92 6.79
C ALA A 106 -6.07 -10.36 6.73
N ASP A 107 -5.63 -11.19 7.65
CA ASP A 107 -6.01 -12.60 7.66
C ASP A 107 -7.51 -12.74 8.03
N SER A 108 -8.05 -13.96 7.89
CA SER A 108 -9.47 -14.20 8.14
C SER A 108 -9.80 -14.42 9.63
N GLU A 109 -8.81 -14.85 10.43
CA GLU A 109 -8.88 -15.02 11.89
C GLU A 109 -8.85 -13.67 12.62
N THR A 110 -8.23 -12.63 12.03
CA THR A 110 -8.41 -11.19 12.35
C THR A 110 -9.87 -10.84 12.70
N PHE A 111 -10.81 -11.49 12.01
CA PHE A 111 -12.23 -11.17 12.02
C PHE A 111 -13.08 -12.23 12.73
N ILE A 112 -12.44 -13.20 13.37
CA ILE A 112 -13.08 -14.29 14.11
C ILE A 112 -12.49 -14.31 15.52
N SER A 113 -13.22 -13.75 16.50
CA SER A 113 -12.98 -14.14 17.89
C SER A 113 -13.24 -15.65 18.01
N LEU A 114 -12.21 -16.41 18.38
CA LEU A 114 -12.27 -17.86 18.55
C LEU A 114 -13.34 -18.27 19.58
N GLU A 115 -13.76 -17.36 20.47
CA GLU A 115 -14.75 -17.64 21.52
C GLU A 115 -16.22 -17.54 21.06
N GLU A 116 -16.54 -16.91 19.93
CA GLU A 116 -17.94 -16.69 19.49
C GLU A 116 -18.45 -17.70 18.45
N CYS A 117 -17.69 -18.74 18.16
CA CYS A 117 -17.90 -19.60 16.98
C CYS A 117 -18.89 -20.75 17.19
N ARG A 118 -20.13 -20.44 17.57
CA ARG A 118 -21.29 -21.30 17.30
C ARG A 118 -22.48 -20.50 16.75
N GLY A 119 -22.50 -20.27 15.43
CA GLY A 119 -23.75 -20.06 14.69
C GLY A 119 -24.16 -18.64 14.29
N HIS A 120 -23.32 -17.59 14.40
CA HIS A 120 -23.73 -16.20 14.11
C HIS A 120 -22.97 -15.53 12.96
N LYS A 121 -23.33 -15.87 11.71
CA LYS A 121 -22.80 -15.23 10.48
C LYS A 121 -22.93 -13.70 10.47
N ARG A 122 -23.98 -13.15 11.10
CA ARG A 122 -24.25 -11.70 11.17
C ARG A 122 -23.28 -10.95 12.10
N ALA A 123 -22.89 -11.56 13.23
CA ALA A 123 -21.94 -10.96 14.17
C ALA A 123 -20.54 -10.83 13.52
N ARG A 124 -20.08 -11.90 12.84
CA ARG A 124 -18.82 -11.92 12.08
C ARG A 124 -18.70 -10.78 11.05
N LYS A 125 -19.78 -10.49 10.32
CA LYS A 125 -19.80 -9.40 9.32
C LYS A 125 -19.66 -8.03 9.97
N ARG A 126 -20.24 -7.83 11.16
CA ARG A 126 -20.21 -6.56 11.89
C ARG A 126 -18.81 -6.25 12.43
N THR A 127 -18.16 -7.23 13.08
CA THR A 127 -16.78 -7.07 13.61
C THR A 127 -15.78 -6.77 12.49
N SER A 128 -15.96 -7.41 11.33
CA SER A 128 -15.10 -7.14 10.16
C SER A 128 -15.21 -5.73 9.62
N MET A 129 -16.43 -5.20 9.56
CA MET A 129 -16.66 -3.82 9.16
C MET A 129 -16.09 -2.83 10.17
N GLU A 130 -16.18 -3.11 11.48
CA GLU A 130 -15.64 -2.25 12.54
C GLU A 130 -14.10 -2.16 12.48
N THR A 131 -13.41 -3.28 12.27
CA THR A 131 -11.95 -3.30 12.09
C THR A 131 -11.51 -2.59 10.81
N ALA A 132 -12.20 -2.78 9.68
CA ALA A 132 -11.92 -2.06 8.44
C ALA A 132 -12.08 -0.54 8.62
N LEU A 133 -13.18 -0.10 9.24
CA LEU A 133 -13.42 1.30 9.56
C LEU A 133 -12.37 1.87 10.54
N ALA A 134 -11.89 1.06 11.48
CA ALA A 134 -10.82 1.47 12.38
C ALA A 134 -9.50 1.71 11.62
N LEU A 135 -9.15 0.83 10.68
CA LEU A 135 -7.98 1.00 9.80
C LEU A 135 -8.11 2.24 8.91
N GLU A 136 -9.25 2.41 8.23
CA GLU A 136 -9.49 3.57 7.36
C GLU A 136 -9.30 4.91 8.10
N LYS A 137 -9.75 4.99 9.35
CA LYS A 137 -9.63 6.19 10.20
C LYS A 137 -8.18 6.56 10.56
N LEU A 138 -7.23 5.65 10.42
CA LEU A 138 -5.82 5.93 10.69
C LEU A 138 -5.16 6.72 9.55
N PHE A 139 -5.69 6.63 8.33
CA PHE A 139 -5.11 7.26 7.15
C PHE A 139 -5.66 8.68 6.91
N PRO A 140 -4.94 9.52 6.14
CA PRO A 140 -5.45 10.83 5.75
C PRO A 140 -6.81 10.74 5.05
N LYS A 141 -7.70 11.72 5.26
CA LYS A 141 -9.07 11.71 4.69
C LYS A 141 -9.15 11.59 3.16
N GLN A 142 -8.10 12.04 2.46
CA GLN A 142 -7.99 11.99 0.99
C GLN A 142 -7.27 10.73 0.50
N CYS A 143 -6.89 9.83 1.41
CA CYS A 143 -6.22 8.60 1.07
C CYS A 143 -7.22 7.58 0.55
N GLN A 144 -6.92 7.00 -0.60
CA GLN A 144 -7.65 5.87 -1.13
C GLN A 144 -7.21 4.59 -0.44
N VAL A 145 -8.13 3.82 0.13
CA VAL A 145 -7.87 2.62 0.91
C VAL A 145 -8.60 1.46 0.25
N LEU A 146 -7.85 0.39 0.01
CA LEU A 146 -8.32 -0.89 -0.51
C LEU A 146 -7.96 -1.97 0.51
N GLY A 147 -8.98 -2.64 1.03
CA GLY A 147 -8.85 -3.64 2.08
C GLY A 147 -9.26 -5.03 1.60
N ILE A 148 -8.38 -6.01 1.80
CA ILE A 148 -8.59 -7.39 1.37
C ILE A 148 -8.49 -8.32 2.58
N VAL A 149 -9.32 -9.35 2.61
CA VAL A 149 -9.28 -10.42 3.60
C VAL A 149 -8.78 -11.70 2.93
N THR A 150 -7.77 -12.34 3.51
CA THR A 150 -7.17 -13.57 2.99
C THR A 150 -7.15 -14.67 4.06
N PRO A 151 -7.15 -15.97 3.68
CA PRO A 151 -7.14 -17.05 4.65
C PRO A 151 -5.80 -17.16 5.41
N GLY A 152 -4.69 -16.83 4.74
CA GLY A 152 -3.35 -16.72 5.32
C GLY A 152 -2.58 -15.60 4.64
N ILE A 153 -1.43 -15.24 5.20
CA ILE A 153 -0.61 -14.12 4.71
C ILE A 153 0.86 -14.51 4.64
N VAL A 154 1.49 -14.20 3.50
CA VAL A 154 2.94 -14.15 3.39
C VAL A 154 3.38 -12.70 3.52
N VAL A 155 4.12 -12.39 4.57
CA VAL A 155 4.54 -11.02 4.89
C VAL A 155 6.07 -10.91 4.93
N THR A 156 6.59 -9.80 4.43
CA THR A 156 8.00 -9.44 4.65
C THR A 156 8.10 -8.55 5.88
N PRO A 157 8.76 -8.98 6.97
CA PRO A 157 8.88 -8.18 8.18
C PRO A 157 9.49 -6.80 7.89
N MET A 158 8.97 -5.77 8.56
CA MET A 158 9.51 -4.41 8.50
C MET A 158 11.00 -4.38 8.90
N GLY A 159 11.73 -3.40 8.34
CA GLY A 159 13.16 -3.22 8.57
C GLY A 159 13.97 -3.48 7.32
N SER A 160 15.03 -4.27 7.43
CA SER A 160 15.96 -4.50 6.32
C SER A 160 15.30 -5.28 5.16
N GLY A 161 15.56 -4.88 3.92
CA GLY A 161 15.07 -5.58 2.72
C GLY A 161 15.63 -7.01 2.56
N SER A 162 16.56 -7.43 3.41
CA SER A 162 17.07 -8.80 3.52
C SER A 162 16.24 -9.71 4.43
N ASN A 163 15.22 -9.17 5.11
CA ASN A 163 14.32 -9.97 5.93
C ASN A 163 13.63 -11.02 5.06
N ARG A 164 13.65 -12.28 5.52
CA ARG A 164 12.99 -13.36 4.80
C ARG A 164 11.47 -13.22 4.93
N PRO A 165 10.71 -13.40 3.85
CA PRO A 165 9.26 -13.51 3.93
C PRO A 165 8.86 -14.63 4.91
N GLN A 166 7.80 -14.37 5.66
CA GLN A 166 7.22 -15.29 6.64
C GLN A 166 5.79 -15.63 6.22
N GLU A 167 5.49 -16.92 6.17
CA GLU A 167 4.14 -17.42 5.93
C GLU A 167 3.44 -17.61 7.28
N ILE A 168 2.30 -16.95 7.44
CA ILE A 168 1.47 -16.99 8.64
C ILE A 168 0.11 -17.53 8.20
N GLU A 169 -0.11 -18.81 8.49
CA GLU A 169 -1.38 -19.50 8.19
C GLU A 169 -2.36 -19.43 9.38
N ILE A 170 -1.85 -19.29 10.60
CA ILE A 170 -2.62 -19.33 11.84
C ILE A 170 -2.26 -18.12 12.70
N GLY A 171 -3.28 -17.44 13.23
CA GLY A 171 -3.16 -16.28 14.08
C GLY A 171 -3.33 -14.95 13.35
N GLU A 172 -3.54 -13.90 14.15
CA GLU A 172 -3.69 -12.54 13.65
C GLU A 172 -2.42 -12.05 12.94
N SER A 173 -2.58 -11.62 11.70
CA SER A 173 -1.54 -11.09 10.83
C SER A 173 -2.11 -10.14 9.79
N GLY A 174 -1.22 -9.34 9.21
CA GLY A 174 -1.62 -8.38 8.22
C GLY A 174 -0.46 -7.62 7.63
N PHE A 175 -0.69 -6.99 6.49
CA PHE A 175 0.23 -6.00 5.98
C PHE A 175 -0.50 -4.88 5.26
N ALA A 176 0.13 -3.71 5.20
CA ALA A 176 -0.35 -2.56 4.45
C ALA A 176 0.77 -2.02 3.56
N LEU A 177 0.52 -1.95 2.26
CA LEU A 177 1.33 -1.22 1.30
C LEU A 177 0.87 0.24 1.27
N LEU A 178 1.82 1.14 1.45
CA LEU A 178 1.61 2.59 1.50
C LEU A 178 2.25 3.22 0.26
N PHE A 179 1.40 3.72 -0.64
CA PHE A 179 1.83 4.38 -1.87
C PHE A 179 1.74 5.89 -1.68
N PRO A 180 2.86 6.64 -1.76
CA PRO A 180 2.80 8.09 -1.83
C PRO A 180 2.26 8.55 -3.20
N GLN A 181 1.99 9.85 -3.33
CA GLN A 181 1.78 10.44 -4.65
C GLN A 181 3.11 10.40 -5.42
N ILE A 182 3.19 9.55 -6.44
CA ILE A 182 4.37 9.44 -7.30
C ILE A 182 4.08 10.13 -8.63
N GLU A 183 4.93 11.08 -9.01
CA GLU A 183 4.81 11.78 -10.29
C GLU A 183 4.91 10.80 -11.46
N GLY A 184 3.98 10.90 -12.41
CA GLY A 184 3.90 10.00 -13.56
C GLY A 184 3.26 8.64 -13.27
N ILE A 185 2.92 8.33 -12.01
CA ILE A 185 2.21 7.09 -11.66
C ILE A 185 0.78 7.42 -11.24
N LYS A 186 -0.18 6.78 -11.91
CA LYS A 186 -1.59 6.83 -11.54
C LYS A 186 -2.01 5.44 -11.06
N ILE A 187 -2.44 5.36 -9.81
CA ILE A 187 -3.07 4.16 -9.24
C ILE A 187 -4.58 4.37 -9.29
N GLN A 188 -5.31 3.43 -9.87
CA GLN A 188 -6.76 3.50 -10.00
C GLN A 188 -7.36 2.13 -9.65
N PRO A 189 -8.19 2.04 -8.60
CA PRO A 189 -8.92 0.82 -8.34
C PRO A 189 -10.06 0.67 -9.34
N PHE A 190 -10.39 -0.58 -9.61
CA PHE A 190 -11.54 -0.98 -10.40
C PHE A 190 -12.24 -2.10 -9.64
N HIS A 191 -13.54 -2.26 -9.91
CA HIS A 191 -14.34 -3.30 -9.27
C HIS A 191 -15.36 -3.82 -10.27
N PHE A 192 -15.32 -5.13 -10.52
CA PHE A 192 -16.27 -5.80 -11.38
C PHE A 192 -17.13 -6.74 -10.56
N ILE A 193 -18.44 -6.65 -10.75
CA ILE A 193 -19.41 -7.55 -10.13
C ILE A 193 -19.95 -8.46 -11.23
N LYS A 194 -19.83 -9.78 -11.04
CA LYS A 194 -20.44 -10.76 -11.93
C LYS A 194 -21.96 -10.61 -11.89
N ASP A 195 -22.55 -10.11 -12.95
CA ASP A 195 -24.00 -10.09 -13.12
C ASP A 195 -24.48 -11.51 -13.48
N PRO A 196 -25.42 -12.10 -12.72
CA PRO A 196 -26.00 -13.40 -13.09
C PRO A 196 -26.70 -13.38 -14.46
N LYS A 197 -27.14 -12.22 -14.96
CA LYS A 197 -27.79 -12.06 -16.26
C LYS A 197 -26.82 -11.76 -17.40
N ASN A 198 -25.66 -11.17 -17.09
CA ASN A 198 -24.62 -10.84 -18.06
C ASN A 198 -23.30 -11.46 -17.61
N LEU A 199 -23.08 -12.70 -18.06
CA LEU A 199 -21.90 -13.49 -17.70
C LEU A 199 -20.63 -13.02 -18.43
N THR A 200 -20.78 -12.19 -19.46
CA THR A 200 -19.68 -11.69 -20.28
C THR A 200 -19.21 -10.34 -19.77
N LEU A 201 -17.92 -10.26 -19.44
CA LEU A 201 -17.27 -8.99 -19.18
C LEU A 201 -17.18 -8.22 -20.50
N GLU A 202 -17.94 -7.13 -20.60
CA GLU A 202 -17.99 -6.38 -21.85
C GLU A 202 -16.73 -5.54 -22.02
N ARG A 203 -16.17 -5.56 -23.24
CA ARG A 203 -14.95 -4.81 -23.59
C ARG A 203 -15.06 -3.32 -23.23
N HIS A 204 -16.24 -2.73 -23.38
CA HIS A 204 -16.48 -1.33 -23.05
C HIS A 204 -16.19 -1.03 -21.57
N GLN A 205 -16.59 -1.91 -20.64
CA GLN A 205 -16.38 -1.74 -19.20
C GLN A 205 -14.88 -1.74 -18.85
N LEU A 206 -14.11 -2.58 -19.54
CA LEU A 206 -12.67 -2.66 -19.39
C LEU A 206 -11.96 -1.39 -19.93
N THR A 207 -12.42 -0.87 -21.07
CA THR A 207 -11.90 0.39 -21.63
C THR A 207 -12.24 1.58 -20.72
N GLU A 208 -13.45 1.64 -20.15
CA GLU A 208 -13.88 2.73 -19.25
C GLU A 208 -13.00 2.85 -17.99
N VAL A 209 -12.60 1.73 -17.40
CA VAL A 209 -11.69 1.75 -16.24
C VAL A 209 -10.21 1.86 -16.64
N GLY A 210 -9.90 1.98 -17.93
CA GLY A 210 -8.55 2.12 -18.46
C GLY A 210 -7.71 0.84 -18.43
N LEU A 211 -8.37 -0.33 -18.41
CA LEU A 211 -7.72 -1.65 -18.50
C LEU A 211 -7.46 -2.06 -19.96
N LEU A 212 -8.21 -1.50 -20.91
CA LEU A 212 -7.99 -1.65 -22.35
C LEU A 212 -7.70 -0.31 -23.00
N ASP A 213 -7.04 -0.37 -24.17
CA ASP A 213 -6.69 0.79 -25.00
C ASP A 213 -5.91 1.89 -24.26
N ASN A 214 -5.22 1.51 -23.19
CA ASN A 214 -4.42 2.37 -22.33
C ASN A 214 -2.92 2.06 -22.48
N PRO A 215 -2.17 2.84 -23.28
CA PRO A 215 -0.74 2.59 -23.51
C PRO A 215 0.12 2.83 -22.26
N GLU A 216 -0.39 3.56 -21.27
CA GLU A 216 0.30 3.85 -20.01
C GLU A 216 0.05 2.77 -18.94
N LEU A 217 -0.76 1.75 -19.23
CA LEU A 217 -0.99 0.65 -18.30
C LEU A 217 0.27 -0.21 -18.17
N ARG A 218 0.80 -0.35 -16.95
CA ARG A 218 2.02 -1.13 -16.68
C ARG A 218 1.81 -2.29 -15.72
N VAL A 219 0.94 -2.13 -14.72
CA VAL A 219 0.70 -3.12 -13.67
C VAL A 219 -0.79 -3.22 -13.39
N VAL A 220 -1.31 -4.45 -13.28
CA VAL A 220 -2.67 -4.74 -12.86
C VAL A 220 -2.64 -5.71 -11.69
N LEU A 221 -3.28 -5.34 -10.58
CA LEU A 221 -3.50 -6.22 -9.43
C LEU A 221 -4.95 -6.71 -9.46
N VAL A 222 -5.17 -8.01 -9.64
CA VAL A 222 -6.51 -8.63 -9.74
C VAL A 222 -6.77 -9.53 -8.54
N PHE A 223 -7.76 -9.17 -7.73
CA PHE A 223 -8.18 -9.98 -6.58
C PHE A 223 -9.59 -10.51 -6.79
N GLY A 224 -9.70 -11.83 -6.95
CA GLY A 224 -10.98 -12.52 -7.06
C GLY A 224 -11.49 -12.90 -5.68
N TYR A 225 -12.65 -12.40 -5.29
CA TYR A 225 -13.28 -12.75 -4.02
C TYR A 225 -14.65 -13.38 -4.22
N ASN A 226 -15.13 -14.14 -3.24
CA ASN A 226 -16.35 -14.98 -3.37
C ASN A 226 -16.30 -15.97 -4.55
N CYS A 227 -15.12 -16.46 -4.92
CA CYS A 227 -14.92 -17.34 -6.07
C CYS A 227 -15.35 -18.80 -5.86
N CYS A 228 -15.95 -19.14 -4.71
CA CYS A 228 -16.52 -20.46 -4.44
C CYS A 228 -17.77 -20.75 -5.29
N LYS A 229 -18.29 -19.75 -6.03
CA LYS A 229 -19.46 -19.90 -6.92
C LYS A 229 -19.06 -20.55 -8.25
N VAL A 230 -19.97 -21.37 -8.78
CA VAL A 230 -19.79 -22.01 -10.10
C VAL A 230 -19.50 -20.96 -11.18
N GLY A 231 -18.45 -21.21 -11.96
CA GLY A 231 -18.00 -20.33 -13.05
C GLY A 231 -17.28 -19.05 -12.59
N ALA A 232 -16.86 -18.94 -11.33
CA ALA A 232 -16.00 -17.84 -10.91
C ALA A 232 -14.56 -17.98 -11.43
N SER A 233 -14.01 -19.21 -11.47
CA SER A 233 -12.71 -19.48 -12.09
C SER A 233 -12.70 -19.11 -13.58
N ASN A 234 -13.75 -19.48 -14.31
CA ASN A 234 -13.90 -19.13 -15.73
C ASN A 234 -14.00 -17.61 -15.92
N TYR A 235 -14.72 -16.90 -15.06
CA TYR A 235 -14.81 -15.44 -15.11
C TYR A 235 -13.46 -14.76 -14.82
N LEU A 236 -12.72 -15.23 -13.81
CA LEU A 236 -11.35 -14.76 -13.56
C LEU A 236 -10.43 -15.05 -14.73
N GLN A 237 -10.50 -16.25 -15.31
CA GLN A 237 -9.73 -16.61 -16.50
C GLN A 237 -10.07 -15.69 -17.69
N GLN A 238 -11.34 -15.32 -17.88
CA GLN A 238 -11.72 -14.35 -18.91
C GLN A 238 -11.10 -12.96 -18.65
N VAL A 239 -11.18 -12.46 -17.41
CA VAL A 239 -10.53 -11.19 -17.02
C VAL A 239 -9.02 -11.26 -17.29
N VAL A 240 -8.35 -12.32 -16.82
CA VAL A 240 -6.90 -12.53 -16.99
C VAL A 240 -6.53 -12.64 -18.47
N SER A 241 -7.33 -13.37 -19.26
CA SER A 241 -7.09 -13.56 -20.70
C SER A 241 -7.17 -12.27 -21.51
N THR A 242 -7.86 -11.26 -20.99
CA THR A 242 -7.91 -9.91 -21.61
C THR A 242 -6.52 -9.28 -21.69
N PHE A 243 -5.62 -9.66 -20.78
CA PHE A 243 -4.28 -9.08 -20.65
C PHE A 243 -3.17 -9.91 -21.30
N SER A 244 -3.48 -11.09 -21.85
CA SER A 244 -2.47 -12.04 -22.34
C SER A 244 -1.54 -11.47 -23.42
N ASP A 245 -2.06 -10.59 -24.27
CA ASP A 245 -1.32 -10.00 -25.38
C ASP A 245 -0.76 -8.60 -25.05
N MET A 246 -0.88 -8.17 -23.80
CA MET A 246 -0.48 -6.83 -23.34
C MET A 246 0.88 -6.86 -22.65
N ASN A 247 1.70 -5.83 -22.86
CA ASN A 247 2.99 -5.67 -22.18
C ASN A 247 2.81 -5.09 -20.76
N ILE A 248 2.16 -5.85 -19.89
CA ILE A 248 1.84 -5.46 -18.52
C ILE A 248 2.26 -6.54 -17.51
N ILE A 249 2.51 -6.13 -16.27
CA ILE A 249 2.66 -7.04 -15.14
C ILE A 249 1.29 -7.31 -14.55
N LEU A 250 0.86 -8.56 -14.58
CA LEU A 250 -0.37 -9.02 -13.94
C LEU A 250 -0.02 -9.79 -12.67
N ALA A 251 -0.58 -9.38 -11.54
CA ALA A 251 -0.44 -10.09 -10.27
C ALA A 251 -1.75 -10.10 -9.49
N GLY A 252 -1.83 -10.94 -8.46
CA GLY A 252 -3.01 -11.03 -7.59
C GLY A 252 -3.37 -12.49 -7.31
N GLY A 253 -4.62 -12.74 -6.96
CA GLY A 253 -5.05 -14.06 -6.55
C GLY A 253 -6.49 -14.14 -6.04
N GLN A 254 -6.88 -15.34 -5.64
CA GLN A 254 -8.16 -15.55 -4.96
C GLN A 254 -8.02 -15.16 -3.48
N VAL A 255 -9.01 -14.44 -2.99
CA VAL A 255 -9.08 -13.92 -1.62
C VAL A 255 -10.48 -14.19 -1.05
N ASP A 256 -10.65 -14.08 0.26
CA ASP A 256 -11.92 -14.42 0.90
C ASP A 256 -12.96 -13.32 0.65
N ASN A 257 -12.60 -12.08 0.96
CA ASN A 257 -13.54 -10.96 0.88
C ASN A 257 -12.84 -9.61 0.67
N LEU A 258 -13.62 -8.65 0.19
CA LEU A 258 -13.26 -7.23 0.17
C LEU A 258 -13.76 -6.57 1.46
N SER A 259 -12.86 -5.95 2.24
CA SER A 259 -13.21 -5.31 3.52
C SER A 259 -13.38 -3.79 3.42
N SER A 260 -12.68 -3.13 2.49
CA SER A 260 -12.74 -1.67 2.30
C SER A 260 -12.50 -1.30 0.84
N LEU A 261 -13.22 -0.30 0.34
CA LEU A 261 -12.96 0.35 -0.93
C LEU A 261 -13.41 1.82 -0.84
N THR A 262 -12.49 2.75 -0.54
CA THR A 262 -12.84 4.17 -0.38
C THR A 262 -12.88 4.96 -1.70
N SER A 263 -12.93 4.29 -2.87
CA SER A 263 -13.05 4.97 -4.16
C SER A 263 -14.23 5.94 -4.13
N GLU A 264 -13.95 7.24 -4.29
CA GLU A 264 -14.95 8.29 -4.31
C GLU A 264 -16.09 7.89 -5.28
N LYS A 265 -17.31 7.79 -4.72
CA LYS A 265 -18.56 7.30 -5.34
C LYS A 265 -18.69 5.78 -5.51
N TYR A 266 -18.92 5.05 -4.41
CA TYR A 266 -20.02 4.07 -4.31
C TYR A 266 -20.47 3.97 -2.85
N VAL A 267 -21.38 4.86 -2.45
CA VAL A 267 -22.13 4.76 -1.21
C VAL A 267 -23.52 4.22 -1.57
N LEU A 268 -23.83 3.04 -1.02
CA LEU A 268 -25.14 2.40 -0.78
C LEU A 268 -25.49 1.15 -1.62
N CYS A 269 -25.70 0.07 -0.85
CA CYS A 269 -26.48 -1.12 -1.15
C CYS A 269 -25.90 -2.15 -2.14
N ALA A 270 -24.90 -2.91 -1.68
CA ALA A 270 -25.02 -4.36 -1.86
C ALA A 270 -25.96 -4.88 -0.77
N SER A 271 -27.25 -4.81 -1.07
CA SER A 271 -28.26 -5.64 -0.41
C SER A 271 -27.77 -7.07 -0.53
N ASP A 272 -27.29 -7.65 0.57
CA ASP A 272 -27.23 -9.09 0.70
C ASP A 272 -28.67 -9.57 0.51
N PHE A 273 -28.96 -10.11 -0.67
CA PHE A 273 -30.13 -10.94 -0.84
C PHE A 273 -29.97 -12.12 0.12
N VAL A 274 -30.68 -12.03 1.24
CA VAL A 274 -31.15 -13.21 1.97
C VAL A 274 -32.21 -13.84 1.08
N CYS A 275 -31.93 -15.03 0.58
CA CYS A 275 -32.99 -15.96 0.20
C CYS A 275 -32.86 -17.18 1.11
N GLU A 276 -33.99 -17.52 1.73
CA GLU A 276 -34.24 -18.79 2.42
C GLU A 276 -33.98 -20.00 1.51
#